data_AF-A0A847A3Y0-F1
#
_entry.id   AF-A0A847A3Y0-F1
#
_cell.length_a   1.000
_cell.length_b   1.000
_cell.length_c   1.000
_cell.angle_alpha   90.00
_cell.angle_beta   90.00
_cell.angle_gamma   90.00
#
_symmetry.space_group_name_H-M   'P 1'
#
loop_
_entity.id
_entity.type
_entity.pdbx_description
1 polymer ?
#
loop_
_entity_poly.entity_id
_entity_poly.type
_entity_poly.pdbx_seq_one_letter_code
_entity_poly.pdbx_strand_id
1 'polypeptide(L)'
;LAGEHGLRRAEIAVVHTADLIPASDGFSLRVHGKGGKTRIVPLSDQLAYHLARHPDGYLFPGDIDGHLSPRRVAQLARMVLPAEWTLHKLRHMFATRAYAVSHDLVSVQELLGHVSIATTRAYVAKDQTALRTVVNAVAARSFTSNKDQSIRAREEQSVTVDIARISSDQAVQLIALLSSKVEVPNTGFG
;
A
#
# COMPACT_ATOMS: atom_id res chain seq x y z
N LEU A 1 0.35 1.81 0.09
CA LEU A 1 -0.57 1.13 1.05
C LEU A 1 -0.93 -0.31 0.65
N ALA A 2 -1.82 -0.60 -0.31
CA ALA A 2 -2.17 -1.99 -0.66
C ALA A 2 -1.11 -2.71 -1.50
N GLY A 3 -0.67 -2.09 -2.61
CA GLY A 3 0.22 -2.73 -3.60
C GLY A 3 1.70 -2.77 -3.21
N GLU A 4 2.15 -1.84 -2.37
CA GLU A 4 3.55 -1.73 -1.95
C GLU A 4 3.80 -2.17 -0.50
N HIS A 5 2.77 -2.16 0.34
CA HIS A 5 2.88 -2.44 1.78
C HIS A 5 1.91 -3.53 2.22
N GLY A 6 1.13 -4.07 1.30
CA GLY A 6 0.25 -5.21 1.54
C GLY A 6 -0.91 -4.93 2.47
N LEU A 7 -1.30 -3.69 2.80
CA LEU A 7 -2.38 -3.45 3.78
C LEU A 7 -3.74 -3.98 3.28
N ARG A 8 -4.57 -4.46 4.22
CA ARG A 8 -5.97 -4.83 3.96
C ARG A 8 -6.83 -3.58 3.83
N ARG A 9 -7.95 -3.68 3.11
CA ARG A 9 -8.94 -2.59 2.98
C ARG A 9 -9.33 -1.96 4.33
N ALA A 10 -9.52 -2.78 5.36
CA ALA A 10 -9.93 -2.30 6.68
C ALA A 10 -8.79 -1.61 7.43
N GLU A 11 -7.55 -2.05 7.19
CA GLU A 11 -6.35 -1.42 7.74
C GLU A 11 -6.10 -0.07 7.07
N ILE A 12 -6.28 0.01 5.74
CA ILE A 12 -6.16 1.24 4.95
C ILE A 12 -7.13 2.31 5.46
N ALA A 13 -8.36 1.91 5.77
CA ALA A 13 -9.40 2.83 6.23
C ALA A 13 -9.05 3.55 7.53
N VAL A 14 -8.22 2.95 8.38
CA VAL A 14 -7.89 3.47 9.71
C VAL A 14 -6.44 3.95 9.83
N VAL A 15 -5.72 4.12 8.72
CA VAL A 15 -4.35 4.66 8.78
C VAL A 15 -4.40 6.09 9.28
N HIS A 16 -3.63 6.37 10.33
CA HIS A 16 -3.55 7.65 10.99
C HIS A 16 -2.10 8.17 10.99
N THR A 17 -1.88 9.48 10.90
CA THR A 17 -0.52 10.07 10.91
C THR A 17 0.25 9.73 12.20
N ALA A 18 -0.44 9.68 13.34
CA ALA A 18 0.13 9.26 14.63
C ALA A 18 0.66 7.81 14.67
N ASP A 19 0.34 6.97 13.67
CA ASP A 19 0.89 5.61 13.56
C ASP A 19 2.22 5.56 12.80
N LEU A 20 2.71 6.70 12.30
CA LEU A 20 4.02 6.83 11.70
C LEU A 20 5.12 6.75 12.76
N ILE A 21 6.04 5.81 12.60
CA ILE A 21 7.13 5.54 13.54
C ILE A 21 8.46 5.83 12.83
N PRO A 22 9.25 6.80 13.30
CA PRO A 22 10.63 6.95 12.90
C PRO A 22 11.45 5.73 13.35
N ALA A 23 12.32 5.24 12.47
CA ALA A 23 13.28 4.17 12.72
C ALA A 23 14.67 4.62 12.26
N SER A 24 15.72 3.90 12.67
CA SER A 24 17.10 4.20 12.28
C SER A 24 17.33 4.08 10.77
N ASP A 25 16.53 3.30 10.07
CA ASP A 25 16.62 3.02 8.64
C ASP A 25 15.45 3.60 7.81
N GLY A 26 14.70 4.57 8.37
CA GLY A 26 13.61 5.28 7.69
C GLY A 26 12.35 5.34 8.53
N PHE A 27 11.18 5.12 7.93
CA PHE A 27 9.89 5.14 8.64
C PHE A 27 9.15 3.82 8.53
N SER A 28 8.42 3.49 9.59
CA SER A 28 7.51 2.34 9.63
C SER A 28 6.12 2.81 10.01
N LEU A 29 5.11 2.00 9.69
CA LEU A 29 3.72 2.26 10.05
C LEU A 29 3.24 1.20 11.03
N ARG A 30 2.62 1.64 12.13
CA ARG A 30 1.84 0.75 12.99
C ARG A 30 0.51 0.46 12.31
N VAL A 31 0.24 -0.82 12.06
CA VAL A 31 -0.99 -1.27 11.39
C VAL A 31 -1.85 -2.04 12.37
N HIS A 32 -3.09 -1.58 12.55
CA HIS A 32 -4.10 -2.17 13.43
C HIS A 32 -4.90 -3.25 12.70
N GLY A 33 -4.74 -4.50 13.12
CA GLY A 33 -5.40 -5.67 12.57
C GLY A 33 -6.62 -6.15 13.39
N LYS A 34 -7.23 -7.25 12.95
CA LYS A 34 -8.42 -7.83 13.59
C LYS A 34 -8.11 -8.29 15.02
N GLY A 35 -9.01 -7.99 15.95
CA GLY A 35 -8.94 -8.45 17.35
C GLY A 35 -7.88 -7.73 18.18
N GLY A 36 -7.61 -6.45 17.88
CA GLY A 36 -6.65 -5.62 18.62
C GLY A 36 -5.18 -5.95 18.34
N LYS A 37 -4.90 -6.82 17.35
CA LYS A 37 -3.53 -7.21 17.00
C LYS A 37 -2.88 -6.13 16.15
N THR A 38 -1.72 -5.64 16.56
CA THR A 38 -0.94 -4.67 15.78
C THR A 38 0.28 -5.32 15.13
N ARG A 39 0.75 -4.77 14.00
CA ARG A 39 2.06 -5.10 13.42
C ARG A 39 2.76 -3.83 12.95
N ILE A 40 4.08 -3.90 12.81
CA ILE A 40 4.89 -2.83 12.22
C ILE A 40 5.20 -3.20 10.77
N VAL A 41 4.93 -2.27 9.85
CA VAL A 41 5.22 -2.43 8.42
C VAL A 41 6.20 -1.33 8.01
N PRO A 42 7.44 -1.68 7.59
CA PRO A 42 8.35 -0.70 7.01
C PRO A 42 7.71 0.02 5.83
N LEU A 43 7.94 1.31 5.72
CA LEU A 43 7.43 2.13 4.63
C LEU A 43 8.51 2.38 3.58
N SER A 44 8.06 2.55 2.33
CA SER A 44 8.89 3.12 1.28
C SER A 44 9.09 4.62 1.55
N ASP A 45 10.22 5.16 1.14
CA ASP A 45 10.57 6.56 1.39
C ASP A 45 9.51 7.52 0.84
N GLN A 46 8.91 7.19 -0.31
CA GLN A 46 7.85 8.00 -0.90
C GLN A 46 6.58 8.02 -0.04
N LEU A 47 6.10 6.87 0.43
CA LEU A 47 4.90 6.84 1.28
C LEU A 47 5.19 7.49 2.63
N ALA A 48 6.38 7.29 3.19
CA ALA A 48 6.82 7.96 4.40
C ALA A 48 6.83 9.49 4.23
N TYR A 49 7.36 9.98 3.11
CA TYR A 49 7.38 11.41 2.77
C TYR A 49 5.96 12.00 2.69
N HIS A 50 5.02 11.29 2.05
CA HIS A 50 3.63 11.73 1.97
C HIS A 50 2.95 11.73 3.34
N LEU A 51 3.17 10.70 4.16
CA LEU A 51 2.60 10.59 5.50
C LEU A 51 3.12 11.66 6.46
N ALA A 52 4.43 11.91 6.44
CA ALA A 52 5.07 12.89 7.31
C ALA A 52 4.64 14.34 7.05
N ARG A 53 4.08 14.62 5.86
CA ARG A 53 3.60 15.95 5.44
C ARG A 53 2.08 16.04 5.42
N HIS A 54 1.39 14.95 5.72
CA HIS A 54 -0.06 14.93 5.80
C HIS A 54 -0.49 15.66 7.08
N PRO A 55 -1.57 16.47 7.05
CA PRO A 55 -2.14 17.05 8.27
C PRO A 55 -2.46 15.97 9.31
N ASP A 56 -2.39 16.34 10.58
CA ASP A 56 -2.71 15.40 11.65
C ASP A 56 -4.13 14.84 11.51
N GLY A 57 -4.25 13.51 11.53
CA GLY A 57 -5.53 12.83 11.38
C GLY A 57 -5.46 11.52 10.61
N TYR A 58 -6.63 11.00 10.28
CA TYR A 58 -6.79 9.87 9.37
C TYR A 58 -6.46 10.27 7.93
N LEU A 59 -5.82 9.36 7.19
CA LEU A 59 -5.55 9.55 5.76
C LEU A 59 -6.82 9.55 4.92
N PHE A 60 -7.86 8.90 5.42
CA PHE A 60 -9.16 8.81 4.80
C PHE A 60 -10.21 9.26 5.81
N PRO A 61 -10.34 10.58 6.05
CA PRO A 61 -11.27 11.10 7.04
C PRO A 61 -12.72 10.82 6.65
N GLY A 62 -13.58 10.60 7.64
CA GLY A 62 -14.99 10.28 7.43
C GLY A 62 -15.80 10.24 8.72
N ASP A 63 -17.09 9.92 8.59
CA ASP A 63 -18.04 10.03 9.72
C ASP A 63 -18.05 8.82 10.66
N ILE A 64 -17.25 7.79 10.40
CA ILE A 64 -17.19 6.58 11.23
C ILE A 64 -15.93 6.68 12.08
N ASP A 65 -16.09 7.10 13.34
CA ASP A 65 -14.99 7.29 14.29
C ASP A 65 -13.85 8.19 13.72
N GLY A 66 -14.21 9.16 12.88
CA GLY A 66 -13.27 10.07 12.22
C GLY A 66 -12.67 9.57 10.91
N HIS A 67 -13.00 8.35 10.47
CA HIS A 67 -12.47 7.75 9.24
C HIS A 67 -13.55 7.19 8.30
N LEU A 68 -13.18 6.89 7.05
CA LEU A 68 -14.06 6.26 6.08
C LEU A 68 -14.33 4.79 6.44
N SER A 69 -15.49 4.27 6.03
CA SER A 69 -15.71 2.81 6.10
C SER A 69 -14.75 2.06 5.17
N PRO A 70 -14.35 0.82 5.52
CA PRO A 70 -13.60 -0.06 4.63
C PRO A 70 -14.29 -0.28 3.27
N ARG A 71 -15.63 -0.24 3.26
CA ARG A 71 -16.44 -0.33 2.03
C ARG A 71 -16.25 0.92 1.16
N ARG A 72 -16.30 2.12 1.75
CA ARG A 72 -16.13 3.38 1.02
C ARG A 72 -14.71 3.51 0.46
N VAL A 73 -13.69 3.10 1.21
CA VAL A 73 -12.30 3.03 0.70
C VAL A 73 -12.20 2.12 -0.54
N ALA A 74 -12.84 0.95 -0.52
CA ALA A 74 -12.85 0.07 -1.68
C ALA A 74 -13.62 0.66 -2.89
N GLN A 75 -14.68 1.43 -2.66
CA GLN A 75 -15.40 2.13 -3.71
C GLN A 75 -14.55 3.25 -4.32
N LEU A 76 -13.91 4.08 -3.48
CA LEU A 76 -12.96 5.11 -3.94
C LEU A 76 -11.85 4.47 -4.77
N ALA A 77 -11.26 3.38 -4.28
CA ALA A 77 -10.24 2.62 -5.01
C ALA A 77 -10.72 2.16 -6.40
N ARG A 78 -11.98 1.71 -6.53
CA ARG A 78 -12.55 1.29 -7.83
C ARG A 78 -12.76 2.45 -8.82
N MET A 79 -12.93 3.67 -8.33
CA MET A 79 -13.06 4.84 -9.21
C MET A 79 -11.71 5.31 -9.75
N VAL A 80 -10.62 4.95 -9.06
CA VAL A 80 -9.27 5.45 -9.37
C VAL A 80 -8.34 4.41 -9.97
N LEU A 81 -8.63 3.13 -9.76
CA LEU A 81 -7.89 2.02 -10.34
C LEU A 81 -8.56 1.55 -11.64
N PRO A 82 -7.81 0.97 -12.58
CA PRO A 82 -8.42 0.31 -13.73
C PRO A 82 -9.36 -0.82 -13.29
N ALA A 83 -10.36 -1.12 -14.12
CA ALA A 83 -11.51 -1.95 -13.76
C ALA A 83 -11.13 -3.36 -13.26
N GLU A 84 -10.02 -3.91 -13.75
CA GLU A 84 -9.52 -5.22 -13.35
C GLU A 84 -8.82 -5.21 -11.98
N TRP A 85 -8.46 -4.05 -11.43
CA TRP A 85 -7.72 -3.93 -10.18
C TRP A 85 -8.62 -3.68 -8.98
N THR A 86 -8.25 -4.30 -7.86
CA THR A 86 -8.89 -4.06 -6.56
C THR A 86 -7.81 -4.00 -5.49
N LEU A 87 -8.11 -3.41 -4.34
CA LEU A 87 -7.21 -3.41 -3.19
C LEU A 87 -6.79 -4.84 -2.77
N HIS A 88 -7.68 -5.82 -2.95
CA HIS A 88 -7.37 -7.22 -2.68
C HIS A 88 -6.36 -7.79 -3.69
N LYS A 89 -6.54 -7.53 -4.99
CA LYS A 89 -5.58 -7.92 -6.04
C LYS A 89 -4.22 -7.23 -5.86
N LEU A 90 -4.21 -5.95 -5.50
CA LEU A 90 -2.98 -5.20 -5.20
C LEU A 90 -2.24 -5.82 -4.00
N ARG A 91 -2.95 -6.18 -2.94
CA ARG A 91 -2.35 -6.87 -1.80
C ARG A 91 -1.82 -8.26 -2.17
N HIS A 92 -2.50 -9.00 -3.04
CA HIS A 92 -1.98 -10.27 -3.56
C HIS A 92 -0.71 -10.08 -4.39
N MET A 93 -0.70 -9.08 -5.27
CA MET A 93 0.49 -8.71 -6.03
C MET A 93 1.66 -8.37 -5.10
N PHE A 94 1.42 -7.62 -4.02
CA PHE A 94 2.44 -7.36 -2.99
C PHE A 94 3.01 -8.68 -2.45
N ALA A 95 2.15 -9.63 -2.05
CA ALA A 95 2.59 -10.91 -1.51
C ALA A 95 3.48 -11.69 -2.49
N THR A 96 3.06 -11.78 -3.75
CA THR A 96 3.82 -12.46 -4.80
C THR A 96 5.17 -11.79 -5.04
N ARG A 97 5.21 -10.46 -5.13
CA ARG A 97 6.46 -9.71 -5.35
C ARG A 97 7.39 -9.79 -4.14
N ALA A 98 6.85 -9.67 -2.93
CA ALA A 98 7.62 -9.78 -1.69
C ALA A 98 8.25 -11.17 -1.55
N TYR A 99 7.51 -12.23 -1.89
CA TYR A 99 8.05 -13.59 -1.91
C TYR A 99 9.12 -13.77 -3.00
N ALA A 100 8.90 -13.24 -4.21
CA ALA A 100 9.87 -13.34 -5.29
C ALA A 100 11.21 -12.63 -4.98
N VAL A 101 11.20 -11.60 -4.13
CA VAL A 101 12.43 -10.92 -3.68
C VAL A 101 13.06 -11.66 -2.51
N SER A 102 12.27 -12.00 -1.48
CA SER A 102 12.80 -12.53 -0.21
C SER A 102 13.08 -14.03 -0.23
N HIS A 103 12.33 -14.79 -1.04
CA HIS A 103 12.23 -16.25 -0.95
C HIS A 103 11.89 -16.75 0.47
N ASP A 104 11.25 -15.90 1.29
CA ASP A 104 10.93 -16.16 2.69
C ASP A 104 9.43 -15.99 2.94
N LEU A 105 8.73 -17.12 2.96
CA LEU A 105 7.28 -17.14 3.19
C LEU A 105 6.91 -16.62 4.58
N VAL A 106 7.76 -16.80 5.59
CA VAL A 106 7.48 -16.36 6.97
C VAL A 106 7.50 -14.82 7.03
N SER A 107 8.53 -14.19 6.47
CA SER A 107 8.61 -12.72 6.43
C SER A 107 7.48 -12.08 5.60
N VAL A 108 7.04 -12.74 4.52
CA VAL A 108 5.86 -12.30 3.77
C VAL A 108 4.58 -12.40 4.61
N GLN A 109 4.40 -13.49 5.36
CA GLN A 109 3.24 -13.66 6.25
C GLN A 109 3.21 -12.63 7.38
N GLU A 110 4.38 -12.27 7.93
CA GLU A 110 4.53 -11.19 8.92
C GLU A 110 4.07 -9.84 8.34
N LEU A 111 4.58 -9.45 7.17
CA LEU A 111 4.18 -8.21 6.48
C LEU A 111 2.67 -8.16 6.20
N LEU A 112 2.07 -9.29 5.85
CA LEU A 112 0.65 -9.42 5.59
C LEU A 112 -0.22 -9.45 6.86
N GLY A 113 0.33 -9.68 8.04
CA GLY A 113 -0.44 -9.77 9.28
C GLY A 113 -1.33 -11.02 9.35
N HIS A 114 -0.81 -12.15 8.88
CA HIS A 114 -1.43 -13.47 9.06
C HIS A 114 -1.00 -14.02 10.43
N VAL A 115 -1.71 -13.65 11.49
CA VAL A 115 -1.31 -14.05 12.84
C VAL A 115 -1.70 -15.49 13.15
N SER A 116 -0.72 -16.39 13.11
CA SER A 116 -0.52 -17.45 14.12
C SER A 116 0.86 -18.09 13.97
N ILE A 117 1.89 -17.41 14.47
CA ILE A 117 2.88 -18.09 15.32
C ILE A 117 2.71 -17.46 16.69
N ALA A 118 1.63 -17.84 17.39
CA ALA A 118 1.69 -17.77 18.84
C ALA A 118 2.67 -18.88 19.26
N THR A 119 3.53 -18.56 20.23
CA THR A 119 4.64 -19.37 20.80
C THR A 119 5.90 -19.50 19.91
N THR A 120 7.12 -19.11 20.31
CA THR A 120 7.63 -18.56 21.58
C THR A 120 9.04 -18.05 21.32
N ARG A 121 9.34 -16.75 21.53
CA ARG A 121 10.69 -16.21 21.85
C ARG A 121 11.94 -16.67 21.02
N ALA A 122 11.77 -17.40 19.91
CA ALA A 122 12.83 -18.09 19.19
C ALA A 122 13.09 -17.54 17.79
N TYR A 123 12.19 -16.76 17.21
CA TYR A 123 12.50 -15.93 16.04
C TYR A 123 13.02 -14.58 16.52
N VAL A 124 14.23 -14.65 17.08
CA VAL A 124 15.06 -13.53 17.51
C VAL A 124 15.02 -12.43 16.46
N ALA A 125 14.45 -11.28 16.84
CA ALA A 125 14.63 -9.99 16.18
C ALA A 125 15.00 -10.09 14.68
N LYS A 126 14.09 -10.58 13.84
CA LYS A 126 14.31 -10.46 12.39
C LYS A 126 14.44 -8.97 12.10
N ASP A 127 15.56 -8.64 11.47
CA ASP A 127 16.00 -7.28 11.23
C ASP A 127 14.93 -6.52 10.45
N GLN A 128 14.43 -5.42 11.01
CA GLN A 128 13.49 -4.53 10.32
C GLN A 128 14.07 -4.06 8.98
N THR A 129 15.40 -4.01 8.88
CA THR A 129 16.11 -3.71 7.64
C THR A 129 15.86 -4.75 6.56
N ALA A 130 15.78 -6.05 6.87
CA ALA A 130 15.47 -7.09 5.88
C ALA A 130 14.04 -6.93 5.33
N LEU A 131 13.06 -6.65 6.20
CA LEU A 131 11.68 -6.36 5.79
C LEU A 131 11.60 -5.09 4.94
N ARG A 132 12.36 -4.07 5.30
CA ARG A 132 12.46 -2.80 4.56
C ARG A 132 13.09 -3.01 3.18
N THR A 133 14.13 -3.82 3.04
CA THR A 133 14.71 -4.19 1.74
C THR A 133 13.65 -4.78 0.81
N VAL A 134 12.79 -5.67 1.32
CA VAL A 134 11.70 -6.27 0.54
C VAL A 134 10.68 -5.21 0.14
N VAL A 135 10.22 -4.37 1.06
CA VAL A 135 9.26 -3.29 0.76
C VAL A 135 9.83 -2.34 -0.30
N ASN A 136 11.08 -1.92 -0.14
CA ASN A 136 11.74 -1.02 -1.09
C ASN A 136 11.92 -1.66 -2.47
N ALA A 137 12.25 -2.95 -2.55
CA ALA A 137 12.34 -3.67 -3.81
C ALA A 137 10.97 -3.79 -4.52
N VAL A 138 9.89 -4.02 -3.77
CA VAL A 138 8.52 -4.06 -4.31
C VAL A 138 8.07 -2.67 -4.78
N ALA A 139 8.38 -1.63 -4.00
CA ALA A 139 8.09 -0.25 -4.35
C ALA A 139 8.84 0.16 -5.62
N ALA A 140 10.16 -0.06 -5.70
CA ALA A 140 10.99 0.31 -6.86
C ALA A 140 10.49 -0.29 -8.19
N ARG A 141 10.04 -1.56 -8.19
CA ARG A 141 9.46 -2.21 -9.38
C ARG A 141 8.12 -1.61 -9.83
N SER A 142 7.43 -0.90 -8.95
CA SER A 142 6.21 -0.17 -9.30
C SER A 142 6.51 1.15 -10.04
N PHE A 143 7.73 1.68 -9.91
CA PHE A 143 8.19 2.93 -10.55
C PHE A 143 8.97 2.71 -11.86
N THR A 144 9.74 1.63 -11.99
CA THR A 144 10.60 1.40 -13.18
C THR A 144 9.84 1.00 -14.45
N SER A 145 8.55 0.68 -14.36
CA SER A 145 7.75 0.26 -15.50
C SER A 145 7.37 1.40 -16.48
N ASN A 146 7.87 2.63 -16.27
CA ASN A 146 7.50 3.81 -17.05
C ASN A 146 8.68 4.53 -17.76
N LYS A 147 9.92 4.05 -17.66
CA LYS A 147 11.09 4.78 -18.20
C LYS A 147 12.02 4.04 -19.18
N ASP A 148 11.86 2.73 -19.38
CA ASP A 148 12.67 1.96 -20.34
C ASP A 148 11.82 1.37 -21.48
N GLN A 149 11.29 2.25 -22.35
CA GLN A 149 10.79 1.86 -23.68
C GLN A 149 11.56 2.58 -24.78
N SER A 150 12.86 2.32 -24.83
CA SER A 150 13.61 2.36 -26.08
C SER A 150 14.70 1.32 -25.99
N ILE A 151 14.70 0.39 -26.97
CA ILE A 151 15.67 -0.69 -27.24
C ILE A 151 15.08 -2.09 -26.99
N ARG A 152 14.86 -2.78 -28.12
CA ARG A 152 14.48 -4.19 -28.37
C ARG A 152 12.99 -4.46 -28.50
N ALA A 153 12.47 -4.01 -29.64
CA ALA A 153 11.41 -4.73 -30.33
C ALA A 153 12.00 -5.95 -31.06
N ARG A 154 11.17 -7.00 -31.11
CA ARG A 154 11.14 -8.18 -32.00
C ARG A 154 11.56 -9.52 -31.36
N GLU A 155 10.56 -10.42 -31.39
CA GLU A 155 10.64 -11.89 -31.47
C GLU A 155 11.13 -12.60 -30.19
N GLU A 156 10.38 -13.46 -29.49
CA GLU A 156 9.27 -14.34 -29.85
C GLU A 156 8.51 -14.81 -28.59
N GLN A 157 7.18 -14.94 -28.75
CA GLN A 157 6.33 -16.01 -28.21
C GLN A 157 6.04 -16.13 -26.69
N SER A 158 4.76 -15.90 -26.41
CA SER A 158 3.89 -16.79 -25.63
C SER A 158 3.84 -16.59 -24.11
N VAL A 159 2.75 -15.95 -23.68
CA VAL A 159 2.08 -16.16 -22.38
C VAL A 159 2.93 -15.77 -21.18
N THR A 160 3.09 -14.48 -20.93
CA THR A 160 3.16 -13.77 -19.63
C THR A 160 3.36 -12.28 -19.99
N VAL A 161 2.98 -11.34 -19.12
CA VAL A 161 3.25 -9.89 -19.22
C VAL A 161 2.14 -9.02 -19.85
N ASP A 162 1.05 -8.85 -19.08
CA ASP A 162 0.15 -7.69 -19.16
C ASP A 162 0.11 -6.89 -17.83
N ILE A 163 1.19 -6.96 -17.02
CA ILE A 163 1.27 -6.31 -15.70
C ILE A 163 1.78 -4.84 -15.78
N ALA A 164 2.10 -4.32 -16.97
CA ALA A 164 2.87 -3.07 -17.14
C ALA A 164 2.07 -1.81 -17.55
N ARG A 165 0.73 -1.79 -17.55
CA ARG A 165 -0.05 -0.69 -18.18
C ARG A 165 -0.85 0.24 -17.25
N ILE A 166 -0.33 0.61 -16.07
CA ILE A 166 -0.84 1.79 -15.35
C ILE A 166 0.24 2.87 -15.39
N SER A 167 0.11 3.80 -16.34
CA SER A 167 1.04 4.92 -16.52
C SER A 167 1.07 5.82 -15.27
N SER A 168 2.27 6.20 -14.85
CA SER A 168 2.56 6.97 -13.63
C SER A 168 1.94 8.37 -13.63
N ASP A 169 1.53 8.87 -14.79
CA ASP A 169 0.95 10.21 -14.96
C ASP A 169 -0.52 10.27 -14.48
N GLN A 170 -1.25 9.15 -14.57
CA GLN A 170 -2.65 9.09 -14.13
C GLN A 170 -2.77 8.94 -12.60
N ALA A 171 -1.81 8.32 -11.92
CA ALA A 171 -1.84 8.19 -10.46
C ALA A 171 -1.55 9.52 -9.75
N VAL A 172 -0.68 10.37 -10.33
CA VAL A 172 -0.34 11.70 -9.78
C VAL A 172 -1.44 12.72 -10.07
N GLN A 173 -2.03 12.71 -11.27
CA GLN A 173 -3.19 13.56 -11.59
C GLN A 173 -4.39 13.28 -10.69
N LEU A 174 -4.54 12.05 -10.21
CA LEU A 174 -5.69 11.61 -9.42
C LEU A 174 -5.56 11.92 -7.92
N ILE A 175 -4.34 11.92 -7.38
CA ILE A 175 -4.05 12.44 -6.03
C ILE A 175 -4.22 13.97 -5.99
N ALA A 176 -3.85 14.68 -7.07
CA ALA A 176 -4.09 16.11 -7.21
C ALA A 176 -5.58 16.47 -7.41
N LEU A 177 -6.36 15.65 -8.12
CA LEU A 177 -7.80 15.85 -8.32
C LEU A 177 -8.59 15.67 -7.01
N LEU A 178 -8.21 14.67 -6.20
CA LEU A 178 -8.87 14.38 -4.92
C LEU A 178 -8.52 15.37 -3.81
N SER A 179 -7.47 16.17 -3.99
CA SER A 179 -7.06 17.21 -3.03
C SER A 179 -7.59 18.61 -3.36
N SER A 180 -8.21 18.83 -4.53
CA SER A 180 -8.51 20.18 -5.04
C SER A 180 -9.99 20.56 -5.22
N LYS A 181 -10.97 19.71 -4.87
CA LYS A 181 -12.39 20.11 -4.88
C LYS A 181 -13.17 19.59 -3.68
N VAL A 182 -13.00 20.27 -2.55
CA VAL A 182 -14.08 20.42 -1.55
C VAL A 182 -14.80 21.73 -1.90
N GLU A 183 -15.70 21.64 -2.88
CA GLU A 183 -16.84 22.54 -3.04
C GLU A 183 -17.92 21.70 -3.73
N VAL A 184 -18.84 21.17 -2.92
CA VAL A 184 -20.06 20.52 -3.41
C VAL A 184 -21.15 21.60 -3.40
N PRO A 185 -21.79 21.92 -4.54
CA PRO A 185 -22.87 22.88 -4.55
C PRO A 185 -24.07 22.31 -3.79
N ASN A 186 -24.63 23.17 -2.93
CA ASN A 186 -25.85 22.95 -2.19
C ASN A 186 -27.01 22.77 -3.19
N THR A 187 -27.52 21.56 -3.35
CA THR A 187 -28.82 21.34 -4.00
C THR A 187 -29.75 20.71 -2.98
N GLY A 188 -30.57 21.57 -2.37
CA GLY A 188 -31.70 21.17 -1.57
C GLY A 188 -32.77 20.45 -2.41
N PHE A 189 -33.53 19.62 -1.72
CA PHE A 189 -34.85 19.18 -2.17
C PHE A 189 -35.82 19.47 -1.02
N GLY A 190 -36.72 20.42 -1.29
CA GLY A 190 -38.07 20.42 -0.74
C GLY A 190 -39.00 19.58 -1.61
#